data_AF-A0A916XCR7-F1
#
_entry.id   AF-A0A916XCR7-F1
#
_cell.length_a   1.000
_cell.length_b   1.000
_cell.length_c   1.000
_cell.angle_alpha   90.00
_cell.angle_beta   90.00
_cell.angle_gamma   90.00
#
_symmetry.space_group_name_H-M   'P 1'
#
loop_
_entity.id
_entity.type
_entity.pdbx_description
1 polymer ?
#
loop_
_entity_poly.entity_id
_entity_poly.type
_entity_poly.pdbx_seq_one_letter_code
_entity_poly.pdbx_strand_id
1 'polypeptide(L)'
;MHPYIAFACAVVLCILIHTAAIVITARLNKVVIREVSFGAGPSLFRRSRLQIKILPIASSVRFKDTRTELLEEGETEGALDRQKLSVQWLITLSGCLALLILAFAMLGPDAADVFIHAFSVLAMATLSPFSTAQTLLHSAADFILHAPFFNMLSIGAAILAAINLLPLLGTNGSAAILLLLRGLGINKEPSQDVLKIWGGLSLCVGLSWLAALITFSIS
;
A
#
# COMPACT_ATOMS: atom_id res chain seq x y z
N MET A 1 -20.18 19.06 0.92
CA MET A 1 -18.81 18.77 0.45
C MET A 1 -18.93 18.23 -0.96
N HIS A 2 -18.11 18.70 -1.92
CA HIS A 2 -18.14 18.18 -3.29
C HIS A 2 -17.82 16.66 -3.27
N PRO A 3 -18.52 15.80 -4.03
CA PRO A 3 -18.33 14.34 -3.99
C PRO A 3 -16.87 13.91 -4.21
N TYR A 4 -16.18 14.49 -5.19
CA TYR A 4 -14.74 14.24 -5.39
C TYR A 4 -13.84 14.68 -4.22
N ILE A 5 -14.19 15.77 -3.51
CA ILE A 5 -13.46 16.17 -2.30
C ILE A 5 -13.69 15.14 -1.20
N ALA A 6 -14.93 14.65 -1.04
CA ALA A 6 -15.26 13.60 -0.09
C ALA A 6 -14.45 12.32 -0.36
N PHE A 7 -14.40 11.90 -1.62
CA PHE A 7 -13.61 10.76 -2.07
C PHE A 7 -12.11 10.96 -1.82
N ALA A 8 -11.55 12.11 -2.19
CA ALA A 8 -10.15 12.43 -1.94
C ALA A 8 -9.82 12.41 -0.44
N CYS A 9 -10.68 12.98 0.40
CA CYS A 9 -10.54 12.92 1.85
C CYS A 9 -10.61 11.48 2.38
N ALA A 10 -11.49 10.64 1.84
CA ALA A 10 -11.58 9.23 2.21
C ALA A 10 -10.29 8.46 1.86
N VAL A 11 -9.75 8.66 0.65
CA VAL A 11 -8.48 8.07 0.22
C VAL A 11 -7.32 8.53 1.11
N VAL A 12 -7.20 9.83 1.37
CA VAL A 12 -6.15 10.37 2.25
C VAL A 12 -6.28 9.79 3.66
N LEU A 13 -7.51 9.69 4.19
CA LEU A 13 -7.73 9.11 5.52
C LEU A 13 -7.32 7.63 5.57
N CYS A 14 -7.65 6.84 4.54
CA CYS A 14 -7.17 5.45 4.44
C CYS A 14 -5.64 5.38 4.43
N ILE A 15 -4.97 6.21 3.63
CA ILE A 15 -3.50 6.26 3.59
C ILE A 15 -2.95 6.60 4.98
N LEU A 16 -3.48 7.63 5.64
CA LEU A 16 -3.04 8.03 6.98
C LEU A 16 -3.23 6.91 8.01
N ILE A 17 -4.38 6.25 8.04
CA ILE A 17 -4.67 5.14 8.96
C ILE A 17 -3.70 3.98 8.71
N HIS A 18 -3.48 3.63 7.45
CA HIS A 18 -2.56 2.58 7.05
C HIS A 18 -1.13 2.87 7.52
N THR A 19 -0.59 4.06 7.22
CA THR A 19 0.77 4.45 7.63
C THR A 19 0.88 4.56 9.14
N ALA A 20 -0.13 5.13 9.81
CA ALA A 20 -0.14 5.30 11.26
C ALA A 20 -0.07 3.96 11.98
N ALA A 21 -0.83 2.95 11.52
CA ALA A 21 -0.77 1.60 12.08
C ALA A 21 0.66 1.03 11.99
N ILE A 22 1.30 1.13 10.83
CA ILE A 22 2.69 0.66 10.63
C ILE A 22 3.67 1.40 11.57
N VAL A 23 3.56 2.73 11.65
CA VAL A 23 4.41 3.56 12.51
C VAL A 23 4.23 3.22 13.99
N ILE A 24 2.97 3.08 14.44
CA ILE A 24 2.64 2.76 15.84
C ILE A 24 3.17 1.36 16.17
N THR A 25 2.88 0.36 15.35
CA THR A 25 3.34 -1.02 15.55
C THR A 25 4.87 -1.11 15.58
N ALA A 26 5.57 -0.39 14.70
CA ALA A 26 7.03 -0.34 14.71
C ALA A 26 7.58 0.28 16.01
N ARG A 27 7.02 1.41 16.45
CA ARG A 27 7.44 2.09 17.70
C ARG A 27 7.20 1.23 18.93
N LEU A 28 6.04 0.57 19.02
CA LEU A 28 5.72 -0.35 20.13
C LEU A 28 6.71 -1.53 20.21
N ASN A 29 7.27 -1.93 19.07
CA ASN A 29 8.29 -2.99 18.99
C ASN A 29 9.73 -2.44 18.96
N LYS A 30 9.95 -1.18 19.33
CA LYS A 30 11.27 -0.53 19.39
C LYS A 30 12.05 -0.56 18.07
N VAL A 31 11.35 -0.63 16.93
CA VAL A 31 11.97 -0.53 15.60
C VAL A 31 12.22 0.94 15.28
N VAL A 32 13.44 1.25 14.85
CA VAL A 32 13.86 2.61 14.50
C VAL A 32 13.32 2.97 13.13
N ILE A 33 12.44 3.96 13.11
CA ILE A 33 11.93 4.57 11.88
C ILE A 33 12.91 5.66 11.45
N ARG A 34 13.42 5.58 10.22
CA ARG A 34 14.31 6.57 9.60
C ARG A 34 13.52 7.68 8.93
N GLU A 35 12.44 7.32 8.25
CA GLU A 35 11.64 8.27 7.48
C GLU A 35 10.19 7.79 7.37
N VAL A 36 9.26 8.72 7.39
CA VAL A 36 7.86 8.56 7.03
C VAL A 36 7.57 9.57 5.93
N SER A 37 7.14 9.07 4.79
CA SER A 37 6.89 9.87 3.60
C SER A 37 5.43 9.78 3.21
N PHE A 38 4.80 10.92 2.98
CA PHE A 38 3.45 11.02 2.42
C PHE A 38 3.54 11.56 1.00
N GLY A 39 3.04 10.76 0.07
CA GLY A 39 2.91 11.07 -1.33
C GLY A 39 3.96 10.44 -2.24
N ALA A 40 3.88 10.80 -3.52
CA ALA A 40 4.80 10.39 -4.59
C ALA A 40 5.36 11.63 -5.32
N GLY A 41 6.53 11.46 -5.94
CA GLY A 41 7.22 12.54 -6.68
C GLY A 41 8.17 13.40 -5.82
N PRO A 42 8.46 14.64 -6.27
CA PRO A 42 9.38 15.56 -5.59
C PRO A 42 8.93 15.92 -4.17
N SER A 43 9.89 16.26 -3.31
CA SER A 43 9.61 16.72 -1.94
C SER A 43 9.10 18.16 -1.96
N LEU A 44 7.91 18.39 -1.40
CA LEU A 44 7.41 19.75 -1.08
C LEU A 44 7.94 20.23 0.26
N PHE A 45 7.97 19.32 1.23
CA PHE A 45 8.38 19.63 2.59
C PHE A 45 9.16 18.46 3.18
N ARG A 46 10.24 18.76 3.90
CA ARG A 46 11.04 17.76 4.61
C ARG A 46 11.45 18.32 5.96
N ARG A 47 11.10 17.64 7.04
CA ARG A 47 11.50 18.00 8.40
C ARG A 47 11.83 16.75 9.19
N SER A 48 13.09 16.61 9.60
CA SER A 48 13.58 15.45 10.34
C SER A 48 13.24 14.14 9.62
N ARG A 49 12.39 13.31 10.21
CA ARG A 49 11.95 12.01 9.67
C ARG A 49 10.66 12.11 8.84
N LEU A 50 10.04 13.28 8.70
CA LEU A 50 8.80 13.46 7.94
C LEU A 50 9.11 14.08 6.58
N GLN A 51 8.58 13.48 5.52
CA GLN A 51 8.62 14.00 4.17
C GLN A 51 7.22 14.08 3.57
N ILE A 52 6.88 15.20 2.93
CA ILE A 52 5.64 15.39 2.20
C ILE A 52 6.00 15.68 0.74
N LYS A 53 5.38 14.92 -0.17
CA LYS A 53 5.61 14.96 -1.62
C LYS A 53 4.39 15.53 -2.35
N ILE A 54 4.58 15.88 -3.61
CA ILE A 54 3.57 16.58 -4.43
C ILE A 54 2.24 15.81 -4.51
N LEU A 55 2.28 14.50 -4.78
CA LEU A 55 1.07 13.73 -5.06
C LEU A 55 0.65 12.94 -3.81
N PRO A 56 -0.48 13.23 -3.14
CA PRO A 56 -0.89 12.57 -1.90
C PRO A 56 -1.54 11.19 -2.13
N ILE A 57 -0.98 10.40 -3.05
CA ILE A 57 -1.54 9.13 -3.52
C ILE A 57 -0.86 7.89 -2.93
N ALA A 58 0.21 8.09 -2.17
CA ALA A 58 1.03 7.02 -1.62
C ALA A 58 1.54 7.40 -0.23
N SER A 59 2.08 6.42 0.49
CA SER A 59 2.91 6.67 1.66
C SER A 59 4.00 5.61 1.75
N SER A 60 5.08 5.90 2.47
CA SER A 60 6.09 4.90 2.78
C SER A 60 6.70 5.14 4.15
N VAL A 61 7.15 4.06 4.79
CA VAL A 61 7.90 4.10 6.04
C VAL A 61 9.23 3.42 5.80
N ARG A 62 10.33 4.17 5.92
CA ARG A 62 11.68 3.61 5.87
C ARG A 62 12.13 3.28 7.29
N PHE A 63 12.43 2.01 7.52
CA PHE A 63 13.01 1.54 8.77
C PHE A 63 14.52 1.49 8.65
N LYS A 64 15.18 1.51 9.81
CA LYS A 64 16.57 1.09 9.93
C LYS A 64 16.65 -0.40 9.57
N ASP A 65 17.51 -0.76 8.63
CA ASP A 65 17.64 -2.13 8.12
C ASP A 65 19.10 -2.41 7.73
N THR A 66 19.71 -3.46 8.28
CA THR A 66 21.14 -3.78 8.04
C THR A 66 21.40 -4.31 6.63
N ARG A 67 20.37 -4.60 5.84
CA ARG A 67 20.48 -5.05 4.44
C ARG A 67 20.58 -3.90 3.44
N THR A 68 20.09 -2.72 3.82
CA THR A 68 20.04 -1.54 2.93
C THR A 68 20.93 -0.40 3.41
N GLU A 69 21.27 -0.36 4.70
CA GLU A 69 22.18 0.61 5.31
C GLU A 69 23.48 -0.08 5.75
N LEU A 70 24.63 0.53 5.44
CA LEU A 70 25.91 0.17 6.06
C LEU A 70 25.90 0.73 7.48
N LEU A 71 25.83 -0.16 8.48
CA LEU A 71 25.79 0.18 9.90
C LEU A 71 27.05 -0.36 10.59
N GLU A 72 27.64 0.44 11.48
CA GLU A 72 28.80 0.03 12.28
C GLU A 72 28.42 -1.05 13.30
N GLU A 73 29.42 -1.82 13.77
CA GLU A 73 29.21 -2.80 14.83
C GLU A 73 28.75 -2.11 16.12
N GLY A 74 27.58 -2.51 16.64
CA GLY A 74 26.90 -1.88 17.77
C GLY A 74 25.76 -0.95 17.38
N GLU A 75 25.70 -0.49 16.13
CA GLU A 75 24.60 0.32 15.62
C GLU A 75 23.45 -0.52 15.05
N THR A 76 23.35 -1.81 15.32
CA THR A 76 22.25 -2.66 14.78
C THR A 76 20.98 -2.62 15.63
N GLU A 77 21.03 -1.99 16.81
CA GLU A 77 19.88 -1.91 17.71
C GLU A 77 18.69 -1.22 17.03
N GLY A 78 17.52 -1.86 17.15
CA GLY A 78 16.26 -1.37 16.57
C GLY A 78 16.17 -1.50 15.05
N ALA A 79 17.09 -2.19 14.39
CA ALA A 79 16.95 -2.54 12.97
C ALA A 79 15.81 -3.56 12.77
N LEU A 80 14.98 -3.36 11.74
CA LEU A 80 13.79 -4.18 11.48
C LEU A 80 14.16 -5.63 11.16
N ASP A 81 15.17 -5.83 10.31
CA ASP A 81 15.64 -7.12 9.85
C ASP A 81 16.22 -8.01 10.97
N ARG A 82 16.63 -7.39 12.08
CA ARG A 82 17.15 -8.05 13.29
C ARG A 82 16.06 -8.39 14.31
N GLN A 83 14.83 -7.90 14.12
CA GLN A 83 13.72 -8.29 14.98
C GLN A 83 13.29 -9.74 14.75
N LYS A 84 12.59 -10.32 15.73
CA LYS A 84 11.92 -11.62 15.56
C LYS A 84 11.03 -11.59 14.33
N LEU A 85 10.95 -12.71 13.61
CA LEU A 85 10.15 -12.82 12.38
C LEU A 85 8.68 -12.43 12.61
N SER A 86 8.11 -12.76 13.77
CA SER A 86 6.75 -12.37 14.16
C SER A 86 6.55 -10.85 14.24
N VAL A 87 7.56 -10.11 14.70
CA VAL A 87 7.53 -8.63 14.76
C VAL A 87 7.61 -8.05 13.36
N GLN A 88 8.46 -8.62 12.50
CA GLN A 88 8.56 -8.20 11.09
C GLN A 88 7.21 -8.39 10.39
N TRP A 89 6.58 -9.57 10.54
CA TRP A 89 5.24 -9.84 10.02
C TRP A 89 4.19 -8.88 10.54
N LEU A 90 4.18 -8.63 11.85
CA LEU A 90 3.22 -7.75 12.49
C LEU A 90 3.34 -6.32 11.93
N ILE A 91 4.55 -5.79 11.81
CA ILE A 91 4.78 -4.44 11.24
C ILE A 91 4.34 -4.41 9.77
N THR A 92 4.78 -5.38 8.96
CA THR A 92 4.46 -5.45 7.53
C THR A 92 2.96 -5.52 7.25
N LEU A 93 2.19 -6.25 8.07
CA LEU A 93 0.75 -6.45 7.85
C LEU A 93 -0.14 -5.47 8.60
N SER A 94 0.38 -4.75 9.61
CA SER A 94 -0.40 -3.86 10.48
C SER A 94 -1.23 -2.83 9.73
N GLY A 95 -0.67 -2.21 8.68
CA GLY A 95 -1.40 -1.24 7.86
C GLY A 95 -2.61 -1.85 7.13
N CYS A 96 -2.45 -3.04 6.55
CA CYS A 96 -3.54 -3.74 5.87
C CYS A 96 -4.60 -4.21 6.88
N LEU A 97 -4.17 -4.73 8.03
CA LEU A 97 -5.07 -5.15 9.10
C LEU A 97 -5.91 -3.98 9.64
N ALA A 98 -5.30 -2.81 9.86
CA ALA A 98 -6.03 -1.61 10.31
C ALA A 98 -7.11 -1.17 9.31
N LEU A 99 -6.79 -1.21 8.01
CA LEU A 99 -7.77 -0.91 6.96
C LEU A 99 -8.90 -1.93 6.90
N LEU A 100 -8.59 -3.23 7.03
CA LEU A 100 -9.61 -4.28 7.06
C LEU A 100 -10.50 -4.13 8.29
N ILE A 101 -9.93 -3.89 9.47
CA ILE A 101 -10.71 -3.63 10.69
C ILE A 101 -11.67 -2.45 10.48
N LEU A 102 -11.20 -1.36 9.87
CA LEU A 102 -12.05 -0.22 9.53
C LEU A 102 -13.17 -0.62 8.55
N ALA A 103 -12.86 -1.36 7.49
CA ALA A 103 -13.83 -1.81 6.51
C ALA A 103 -14.91 -2.71 7.15
N PHE A 104 -14.50 -3.71 7.94
CA PHE A 104 -15.42 -4.60 8.68
C PHE A 104 -16.25 -3.85 9.71
N ALA A 105 -15.69 -2.86 10.40
CA ALA A 105 -16.43 -2.07 11.37
C ALA A 105 -17.56 -1.24 10.73
N MET A 106 -17.44 -0.92 9.43
CA MET A 106 -18.38 -0.04 8.72
C MET A 106 -19.32 -0.79 7.77
N LEU A 107 -18.82 -1.78 7.02
CA LEU A 107 -19.61 -2.60 6.08
C LEU A 107 -20.06 -3.93 6.69
N GLY A 108 -19.56 -4.30 7.87
CA GLY A 108 -19.82 -5.62 8.42
C GLY A 108 -19.18 -6.72 7.57
N PRO A 109 -19.83 -7.89 7.45
CA PRO A 109 -19.32 -9.04 6.69
C PRO A 109 -19.05 -8.74 5.20
N ASP A 110 -19.81 -7.84 4.58
CA ASP A 110 -19.69 -7.48 3.16
C ASP A 110 -18.29 -6.93 2.80
N ALA A 111 -17.54 -6.43 3.80
CA ALA A 111 -16.16 -6.01 3.63
C ALA A 111 -15.26 -7.13 3.08
N ALA A 112 -15.55 -8.39 3.44
CA ALA A 112 -14.80 -9.55 2.98
C ALA A 112 -14.95 -9.71 1.45
N ASP A 113 -16.18 -9.63 0.96
CA ASP A 113 -16.48 -9.78 -0.47
C ASP A 113 -15.86 -8.64 -1.27
N VAL A 114 -15.97 -7.39 -0.78
CA VAL A 114 -15.31 -6.23 -1.40
C VAL A 114 -13.78 -6.43 -1.46
N PHE A 115 -13.16 -6.88 -0.37
CA PHE A 115 -11.73 -7.11 -0.30
C PHE A 115 -11.27 -8.24 -1.24
N ILE A 116 -11.95 -9.38 -1.24
CA ILE A 116 -11.60 -10.53 -2.09
C ILE A 116 -11.80 -10.17 -3.57
N HIS A 117 -12.94 -9.54 -3.90
CA HIS A 117 -13.25 -9.13 -5.26
C HIS A 117 -12.30 -8.03 -5.77
N ALA A 118 -11.73 -7.20 -4.89
CA ALA A 118 -10.74 -6.21 -5.31
C ALA A 118 -9.52 -6.85 -5.99
N PHE A 119 -9.06 -8.04 -5.58
CA PHE A 119 -7.94 -8.73 -6.24
C PHE A 119 -8.26 -9.11 -7.69
N SER A 120 -9.44 -9.68 -7.94
CA SER A 120 -9.85 -10.09 -9.29
C SER A 120 -10.08 -8.87 -10.18
N VAL A 121 -10.71 -7.82 -9.65
CA VAL A 121 -10.90 -6.54 -10.33
C VAL A 121 -9.56 -5.92 -10.73
N LEU A 122 -8.61 -5.86 -9.80
CA LEU A 122 -7.29 -5.29 -10.06
C LEU A 122 -6.55 -6.08 -11.15
N ALA A 123 -6.62 -7.41 -11.12
CA ALA A 123 -5.99 -8.26 -12.14
C ALA A 123 -6.66 -8.10 -13.52
N MET A 124 -7.99 -8.21 -13.58
CA MET A 124 -8.77 -8.13 -14.83
C MET A 124 -8.64 -6.76 -15.49
N ALA A 125 -8.74 -5.67 -14.71
CA ALA A 125 -8.59 -4.32 -15.23
C ALA A 125 -7.18 -4.05 -15.74
N THR A 126 -6.16 -4.63 -15.09
CA THR A 126 -4.78 -4.53 -15.56
C THR A 126 -4.58 -5.20 -16.93
N LEU A 127 -5.27 -6.30 -17.20
CA LEU A 127 -5.18 -7.00 -18.50
C LEU A 127 -5.99 -6.33 -19.60
N SER A 128 -6.94 -5.46 -19.24
CA SER A 128 -7.92 -4.88 -20.15
C SER A 128 -8.15 -3.39 -19.85
N PRO A 129 -7.13 -2.53 -20.05
CA PRO A 129 -7.18 -1.12 -19.67
C PRO A 129 -8.17 -0.29 -20.51
N PHE A 130 -8.47 -0.73 -21.73
CA PHE A 130 -9.33 0.00 -22.67
C PHE A 130 -10.78 -0.49 -22.71
N SER A 131 -11.14 -1.53 -21.95
CA SER A 131 -12.53 -1.98 -21.83
C SER A 131 -12.92 -2.25 -20.38
N THR A 132 -12.49 -3.36 -19.76
CA THR A 132 -12.90 -3.70 -18.39
C THR A 132 -12.55 -2.60 -17.39
N ALA A 133 -11.34 -2.03 -17.48
CA ALA A 133 -10.95 -0.92 -16.62
C ALA A 133 -11.81 0.33 -16.86
N GLN A 134 -12.22 0.60 -18.10
CA GLN A 134 -13.11 1.73 -18.41
C GLN A 134 -14.48 1.55 -17.77
N THR A 135 -15.09 0.36 -17.89
CA THR A 135 -16.36 0.06 -17.23
C THR A 135 -16.27 0.28 -15.72
N LEU A 136 -15.17 -0.17 -15.10
CA LEU A 136 -14.94 0.01 -13.67
C LEU A 136 -14.73 1.48 -13.28
N LEU A 137 -14.01 2.26 -14.08
CA LEU A 137 -13.81 3.69 -13.84
C LEU A 137 -15.11 4.48 -13.96
N HIS A 138 -15.96 4.17 -14.92
CA HIS A 138 -17.30 4.77 -15.04
C HIS A 138 -18.18 4.41 -13.83
N SER A 139 -18.22 3.14 -13.43
CA SER A 139 -18.95 2.70 -12.23
C SER A 139 -18.41 3.36 -10.95
N ALA A 140 -17.09 3.53 -10.85
CA ALA A 140 -16.47 4.22 -9.73
C ALA A 140 -16.82 5.72 -9.72
N ALA A 141 -16.86 6.38 -10.88
CA ALA A 141 -17.26 7.77 -10.99
C ALA A 141 -18.73 7.96 -10.57
N ASP A 142 -19.63 7.09 -11.03
CA ASP A 142 -21.03 7.10 -10.61
C ASP A 142 -21.19 6.86 -9.11
N PHE A 143 -20.44 5.88 -8.56
CA PHE A 143 -20.39 5.63 -7.13
C PHE A 143 -19.92 6.86 -6.35
N ILE A 144 -18.87 7.55 -6.81
CA ILE A 144 -18.36 8.76 -6.13
C ILE A 144 -19.40 9.88 -6.10
N LEU A 145 -20.23 10.00 -7.13
CA LEU A 145 -21.25 11.05 -7.18
C LEU A 145 -22.40 10.82 -6.18
N HIS A 146 -22.73 9.56 -5.89
CA HIS A 146 -23.95 9.21 -5.14
C HIS A 146 -23.69 8.60 -3.77
N ALA A 147 -22.51 8.01 -3.53
CA ALA A 147 -22.24 7.31 -2.29
C ALA A 147 -21.99 8.28 -1.12
N PRO A 148 -22.44 7.94 0.10
CA PRO A 148 -22.06 8.68 1.29
C PRO A 148 -20.57 8.50 1.60
N PHE A 149 -19.98 9.50 2.27
CA PHE A 149 -18.56 9.52 2.62
C PHE A 149 -18.08 8.23 3.32
N PHE A 150 -18.88 7.71 4.26
CA PHE A 150 -18.53 6.52 5.02
C PHE A 150 -18.45 5.26 4.13
N ASN A 151 -19.26 5.15 3.08
CA ASN A 151 -19.16 4.05 2.11
C ASN A 151 -17.91 4.19 1.25
N MET A 152 -17.54 5.41 0.85
CA MET A 152 -16.27 5.66 0.14
C MET A 152 -15.07 5.28 1.00
N LEU A 153 -15.11 5.62 2.29
CA LEU A 153 -14.05 5.32 3.24
C LEU A 153 -13.90 3.81 3.45
N SER A 154 -14.99 3.10 3.69
CA SER A 154 -14.96 1.66 3.99
C SER A 154 -14.58 0.81 2.77
N ILE A 155 -15.17 1.07 1.61
CA ILE A 155 -14.82 0.40 0.35
C ILE A 155 -13.38 0.75 -0.04
N GLY A 156 -13.02 2.03 0.07
CA GLY A 156 -11.66 2.50 -0.18
C GLY A 156 -10.62 1.81 0.73
N ALA A 157 -10.96 1.59 2.00
CA ALA A 157 -10.09 0.87 2.94
C ALA A 157 -9.89 -0.60 2.53
N ALA A 158 -10.95 -1.31 2.17
CA ALA A 158 -10.88 -2.69 1.69
C ALA A 158 -10.04 -2.80 0.40
N ILE A 159 -10.29 -1.93 -0.59
CA ILE A 159 -9.54 -1.90 -1.84
C ILE A 159 -8.06 -1.55 -1.59
N LEU A 160 -7.77 -0.54 -0.76
CA LEU A 160 -6.40 -0.15 -0.45
C LEU A 160 -5.64 -1.25 0.30
N ALA A 161 -6.32 -2.01 1.17
CA ALA A 161 -5.74 -3.19 1.80
C ALA A 161 -5.38 -4.26 0.75
N ALA A 162 -6.27 -4.53 -0.21
CA ALA A 162 -6.01 -5.48 -1.29
C ALA A 162 -4.82 -5.05 -2.16
N ILE A 163 -4.77 -3.78 -2.58
CA ILE A 163 -3.64 -3.22 -3.35
C ILE A 163 -2.32 -3.41 -2.60
N ASN A 164 -2.29 -3.12 -1.30
CA ASN A 164 -1.08 -3.26 -0.49
C ASN A 164 -0.68 -4.72 -0.23
N LEU A 165 -1.60 -5.68 -0.41
CA LEU A 165 -1.33 -7.12 -0.28
C LEU A 165 -1.01 -7.81 -1.61
N LEU A 166 -1.08 -7.09 -2.74
CA LEU A 166 -0.65 -7.65 -4.01
C LEU A 166 0.83 -8.05 -3.98
N PRO A 167 1.24 -9.07 -4.74
CA PRO A 167 2.64 -9.45 -4.86
C PRO A 167 3.38 -8.51 -5.82
N LEU A 168 3.35 -7.19 -5.57
CA LEU A 168 4.03 -6.18 -6.40
C LEU A 168 5.18 -5.53 -5.62
N LEU A 169 6.26 -5.21 -6.30
CA LEU A 169 7.45 -4.62 -5.68
C LEU A 169 7.10 -3.32 -4.95
N GLY A 170 7.49 -3.23 -3.68
CA GLY A 170 7.24 -2.04 -2.84
C GLY A 170 5.90 -2.05 -2.10
N THR A 171 5.09 -3.10 -2.24
CA THR A 171 3.87 -3.32 -1.44
C THR A 171 4.14 -4.23 -0.24
N ASN A 172 3.24 -4.21 0.75
CA ASN A 172 3.34 -5.10 1.91
C ASN A 172 3.22 -6.58 1.52
N GLY A 173 2.47 -6.92 0.47
CA GLY A 173 2.36 -8.28 -0.05
C GLY A 173 3.69 -8.85 -0.54
N SER A 174 4.49 -8.05 -1.26
CA SER A 174 5.85 -8.45 -1.64
C SER A 174 6.76 -8.70 -0.43
N ALA A 175 6.71 -7.81 0.57
CA ALA A 175 7.49 -7.96 1.80
C ALA A 175 7.06 -9.19 2.60
N ALA A 176 5.75 -9.45 2.68
CA ALA A 176 5.17 -10.65 3.30
C ALA A 176 5.68 -11.94 2.64
N ILE A 177 5.72 -12.00 1.30
CA ILE A 177 6.28 -13.17 0.58
C ILE A 177 7.74 -13.39 0.97
N LEU A 178 8.56 -12.33 1.03
CA LEU A 178 9.96 -12.46 1.42
C LEU A 178 10.11 -12.92 2.88
N LEU A 179 9.25 -12.45 3.79
CA LEU A 179 9.23 -12.93 5.18
C LEU A 179 8.79 -14.39 5.28
N LEU A 180 7.85 -14.83 4.44
CA LEU A 180 7.42 -16.23 4.35
C LEU A 180 8.57 -17.13 3.92
N LEU A 181 9.26 -16.75 2.84
CA LEU A 181 10.42 -17.49 2.33
C LEU A 181 11.52 -17.63 3.39
N ARG A 182 11.81 -16.54 4.13
CA ARG A 182 12.75 -16.59 5.26
C ARG A 182 12.28 -17.50 6.39
N GLY A 183 10.99 -17.49 6.71
CA GLY A 183 10.39 -18.39 7.69
C GLY A 183 10.54 -19.87 7.30
N LEU A 184 10.56 -20.16 6.00
CA LEU A 184 10.82 -21.49 5.44
C LEU A 184 12.32 -21.82 5.32
N GLY A 185 13.22 -20.95 5.82
CA GLY A 185 14.67 -21.14 5.77
C GLY A 185 15.34 -20.67 4.46
N ILE A 186 14.57 -20.10 3.53
CA ILE A 186 15.10 -19.53 2.28
C ILE A 186 15.58 -18.10 2.58
N ASN A 187 16.82 -18.00 3.07
CA ASN A 187 17.44 -16.73 3.48
C ASN A 187 18.21 -16.02 2.36
N LYS A 188 18.08 -16.49 1.12
CA LYS A 188 18.74 -15.87 -0.03
C LYS A 188 17.93 -14.65 -0.47
N GLU A 189 18.58 -13.49 -0.49
CA GLU A 189 17.99 -12.30 -1.10
C GLU A 189 17.66 -12.58 -2.58
N PRO A 190 16.54 -12.06 -3.11
CA PRO A 190 16.21 -12.18 -4.52
C PRO A 190 17.38 -11.73 -5.39
N SER A 191 17.71 -12.48 -6.44
CA SER A 191 18.75 -12.06 -7.38
C SER A 191 18.34 -10.77 -8.09
N GLN A 192 19.31 -10.04 -8.63
CA GLN A 192 19.02 -8.83 -9.41
C GLN A 192 18.09 -9.11 -10.59
N ASP A 193 18.17 -10.30 -11.21
CA ASP A 193 17.30 -10.67 -12.32
C ASP A 193 15.85 -10.90 -11.86
N VAL A 194 15.66 -11.53 -10.69
CA VAL A 194 14.32 -11.68 -10.09
C VAL A 194 13.74 -10.30 -9.74
N LEU A 195 14.54 -9.40 -9.15
CA LEU A 195 14.10 -8.04 -8.84
C LEU A 195 13.74 -7.24 -10.10
N LYS A 196 14.50 -7.40 -11.20
CA LYS A 196 14.19 -6.77 -12.50
C LYS A 196 12.89 -7.28 -13.08
N ILE A 197 12.66 -8.60 -13.09
CA ILE A 197 11.41 -9.20 -13.58
C ILE A 197 10.24 -8.73 -12.72
N TRP A 198 10.38 -8.78 -11.40
CA TRP A 198 9.32 -8.38 -10.47
C TRP A 198 9.01 -6.88 -10.55
N GLY A 199 10.04 -6.05 -10.64
CA GLY A 199 9.93 -4.61 -10.87
C GLY A 199 9.30 -4.29 -12.23
N GLY A 200 9.69 -5.00 -13.28
CA GLY A 200 9.11 -4.89 -14.62
C GLY A 200 7.62 -5.21 -14.63
N LEU A 201 7.21 -6.32 -13.99
CA LEU A 201 5.80 -6.68 -13.84
C LEU A 201 5.02 -5.60 -13.07
N SER A 202 5.59 -5.11 -11.98
CA SER A 202 4.97 -4.05 -11.16
C SER A 202 4.80 -2.75 -11.96
N LEU A 203 5.79 -2.41 -12.78
CA LEU A 203 5.73 -1.25 -13.67
C LEU A 203 4.66 -1.44 -14.76
N CYS A 204 4.57 -2.61 -15.39
CA CYS A 204 3.55 -2.92 -16.39
C CYS A 204 2.13 -2.77 -15.81
N VAL A 205 1.91 -3.25 -14.57
CA VAL A 205 0.63 -3.08 -13.86
C VAL A 205 0.32 -1.59 -13.68
N GLY A 206 1.28 -0.80 -13.18
CA GLY A 206 1.12 0.64 -13.00
C GLY A 206 0.85 1.39 -14.31
N LEU A 207 1.58 1.05 -15.38
CA LEU A 207 1.39 1.64 -16.70
C LEU A 207 0.04 1.29 -17.32
N SER A 208 -0.45 0.07 -17.11
CA SER A 208 -1.79 -0.33 -17.58
C SER A 208 -2.89 0.50 -16.93
N TRP A 209 -2.83 0.68 -15.61
CA TRP A 209 -3.76 1.54 -14.89
C TRP A 209 -3.64 3.02 -15.27
N LEU A 210 -2.41 3.49 -15.53
CA LEU A 210 -2.20 4.86 -16.03
C LEU A 210 -2.84 5.05 -17.41
N ALA A 211 -2.66 4.09 -18.32
CA ALA A 211 -3.30 4.13 -19.64
C ALA A 211 -4.83 4.11 -19.54
N ALA A 212 -5.39 3.32 -18.63
CA ALA A 212 -6.82 3.30 -18.35
C ALA A 212 -7.33 4.67 -17.86
N LEU A 213 -6.62 5.30 -16.90
CA LEU A 213 -6.99 6.61 -16.38
C LEU A 213 -6.87 7.73 -17.43
N ILE A 214 -5.83 7.71 -18.26
CA ILE A 214 -5.66 8.67 -19.36
C ILE A 214 -6.82 8.53 -20.35
N THR A 215 -7.15 7.31 -20.76
CA THR A 215 -8.24 7.03 -21.70
C THR A 215 -9.58 7.49 -21.15
N PHE A 216 -9.85 7.22 -19.86
CA PHE A 216 -11.05 7.68 -19.18
C PHE A 216 -11.15 9.20 -19.11
N SER A 217 -10.02 9.90 -18.93
CA SER A 217 -10.00 11.37 -18.79
C SER A 217 -10.24 12.11 -20.11
N ILE A 218 -10.07 11.44 -21.25
CA ILE A 218 -10.28 12.02 -22.60
C ILE A 218 -11.57 11.53 -23.27
N SER A 219 -12.27 10.58 -22.64
CA SER A 219 -13.56 10.04 -23.11
C SER A 219 -14.71 10.84 -22.50
#